data_AF-Q0W5P5-F1
#
_entry.id   AF-Q0W5P5-F1
#
_cell.length_a   1.000
_cell.length_b   1.000
_cell.length_c   1.000
_cell.angle_alpha   90.00
_cell.angle_beta   90.00
_cell.angle_gamma   90.00
#
_symmetry.space_group_name_H-M   'P 1'
#
loop_
_entity.id
_entity.type
_entity.pdbx_description
1 polymer ?
#
loop_
_entity_poly.entity_id
_entity_poly.type
_entity_poly.pdbx_seq_one_letter_code
_entity_poly.pdbx_strand_id
1 'polypeptide(L)'
;MEMDKLEQENTAATVFSYLIRGLSNGNKESVKAELVQKMTPIKELYSLSDEIYPLYIDQCMEKKKFLKVQDAIEAFGSAIDAGKIKSSDERIIMAWIGEIMRQNKTTGNVKTKRR
;
A
#
# COMPACT_ATOMS: atom_id res chain seq x y z
N MET A 1 -6.12 -9.39 -21.04
CA MET A 1 -7.06 -8.35 -20.56
C MET A 1 -6.46 -7.79 -19.29
N GLU A 2 -5.81 -6.63 -19.35
CA GLU A 2 -5.43 -5.90 -18.15
C GLU A 2 -6.73 -5.50 -17.45
N MET A 3 -6.91 -6.00 -16.23
CA MET A 3 -7.99 -5.55 -15.37
C MET A 3 -7.75 -4.07 -15.04
N ASP A 4 -8.78 -3.24 -15.16
CA ASP A 4 -8.64 -1.81 -14.95
C ASP A 4 -8.13 -1.52 -13.53
N LYS A 5 -7.23 -0.54 -13.40
CA LYS A 5 -6.62 -0.16 -12.11
C LYS A 5 -7.67 0.11 -11.04
N LEU A 6 -8.76 0.78 -11.42
CA LEU A 6 -9.85 1.10 -10.50
C LEU A 6 -10.59 -0.16 -10.02
N GLU A 7 -10.81 -1.11 -10.93
CA GLU A 7 -11.45 -2.39 -10.63
C GLU A 7 -10.60 -3.25 -9.68
N GLN A 8 -9.28 -3.29 -9.89
CA GLN A 8 -8.35 -3.95 -8.97
C GLN A 8 -8.36 -3.33 -7.58
N GLU A 9 -8.31 -1.99 -7.49
CA GLU A 9 -8.39 -1.29 -6.21
C GLU A 9 -9.71 -1.53 -5.47
N ASN A 10 -10.84 -1.50 -6.18
CA ASN A 10 -12.16 -1.75 -5.59
C ASN A 10 -12.31 -3.21 -5.11
N THR A 11 -11.79 -4.15 -5.88
CA THR A 11 -11.77 -5.57 -5.51
C THR A 11 -10.92 -5.78 -4.26
N ALA A 12 -9.72 -5.20 -4.21
CA ALA A 12 -8.84 -5.30 -3.05
C ALA A 12 -9.44 -4.63 -1.80
N ALA A 13 -10.07 -3.46 -1.94
CA ALA A 13 -10.77 -2.79 -0.84
C ALA A 13 -11.91 -3.64 -0.29
N THR A 14 -12.64 -4.34 -1.16
CA THR A 14 -13.72 -5.26 -0.80
C THR A 14 -13.17 -6.47 -0.04
N VAL A 15 -12.15 -7.14 -0.58
CA VAL A 15 -11.47 -8.28 0.07
C VAL A 15 -10.92 -7.87 1.44
N PHE A 16 -10.24 -6.74 1.52
CA PHE A 16 -9.71 -6.21 2.77
C PHE A 16 -10.82 -6.00 3.80
N SER A 17 -11.92 -5.36 3.39
CA SER A 17 -13.06 -5.07 4.28
C SER A 17 -13.71 -6.33 4.83
N TYR A 18 -13.81 -7.40 4.04
CA TYR A 18 -14.32 -8.69 4.52
C TYR A 18 -13.38 -9.35 5.54
N LEU A 19 -12.08 -9.36 5.23
CA LEU A 19 -11.08 -10.00 6.09
C LEU A 19 -10.85 -9.25 7.40
N ILE A 20 -10.83 -7.92 7.37
CA ILE A 20 -10.64 -7.10 8.57
C ILE A 20 -11.85 -7.15 9.52
N ARG A 21 -13.07 -7.35 9.00
CA ARG A 21 -14.27 -7.59 9.84
C ARG A 21 -14.17 -8.89 10.63
N GLY A 22 -13.52 -9.91 10.07
CA GLY A 22 -13.22 -11.16 10.76
C GLY A 22 -12.16 -11.04 11.87
N LEU A 23 -11.36 -9.97 11.86
CA LEU A 23 -10.24 -9.77 12.78
C LEU A 23 -10.69 -9.59 14.25
N SER A 24 -11.90 -9.11 14.50
CA SER A 24 -12.45 -8.98 15.86
C SER A 24 -12.64 -10.33 16.56
N ASN A 25 -12.78 -11.42 15.80
CA ASN A 25 -13.05 -12.77 16.30
C ASN A 25 -11.92 -13.79 15.97
N GLY A 26 -10.87 -13.36 15.27
CA GLY A 26 -9.85 -14.23 14.70
C GLY A 26 -8.42 -13.86 15.10
N ASN A 27 -7.46 -14.76 14.82
CA ASN A 27 -6.04 -14.51 15.04
C ASN A 27 -5.51 -13.47 14.03
N LYS A 28 -4.91 -12.38 14.52
CA LYS A 28 -4.30 -11.30 13.73
C LYS A 28 -3.29 -11.84 12.69
N GLU A 29 -2.52 -12.86 13.05
CA GLU A 29 -1.51 -13.44 12.17
C GLU A 29 -2.13 -14.20 10.99
N SER A 30 -3.22 -14.93 11.23
CA SER A 30 -3.94 -15.66 10.18
C SER A 30 -4.57 -14.70 9.17
N VAL A 31 -5.19 -13.62 9.65
CA VAL A 31 -5.77 -12.59 8.76
C VAL A 31 -4.68 -11.87 7.98
N LYS A 32 -3.53 -11.57 8.61
CA LYS A 32 -2.38 -10.97 7.90
C LYS A 32 -1.88 -11.90 6.79
N ALA A 33 -1.70 -13.18 7.06
CA ALA A 33 -1.25 -14.15 6.07
C ALA A 33 -2.22 -14.26 4.90
N GLU A 34 -3.52 -14.27 5.17
CA GLU A 34 -4.56 -14.32 4.13
C GLU A 34 -4.60 -13.02 3.30
N LEU A 35 -4.43 -11.86 3.94
CA LEU A 35 -4.32 -10.57 3.26
C LEU A 35 -3.10 -10.53 2.33
N VAL A 36 -1.94 -10.96 2.81
CA VAL A 36 -0.70 -11.02 2.02
C VAL A 36 -0.87 -11.89 0.78
N GLN A 37 -1.60 -13.00 0.88
CA GLN A 37 -1.87 -13.85 -0.29
C GLN A 37 -2.86 -13.20 -1.25
N LYS A 38 -4.02 -12.75 -0.74
CA LYS A 38 -5.12 -12.25 -1.57
C LYS A 38 -4.90 -10.85 -2.15
N MET A 39 -4.01 -10.06 -1.55
CA MET A 39 -3.68 -8.71 -2.03
C MET A 39 -2.43 -8.68 -2.92
N THR A 40 -1.95 -9.83 -3.40
CA THR A 40 -0.81 -9.90 -4.34
C THR A 40 -0.99 -8.99 -5.56
N PRO A 41 -2.19 -8.86 -6.17
CA PRO A 41 -2.37 -7.93 -7.30
C PRO A 41 -2.05 -6.46 -6.94
N ILE A 42 -2.29 -6.05 -5.69
CA ILE A 42 -1.96 -4.70 -5.22
C ILE A 42 -0.46 -4.50 -5.04
N LYS A 43 0.26 -5.56 -4.66
CA LYS A 43 1.72 -5.53 -4.61
C LYS A 43 2.30 -5.09 -5.95
N GLU A 44 1.83 -5.72 -7.02
CA GLU A 44 2.26 -5.42 -8.39
C GLU A 44 1.79 -4.02 -8.82
N LEU A 45 0.50 -3.73 -8.62
CA LEU A 45 -0.10 -2.45 -9.00
C LEU A 45 0.60 -1.24 -8.37
N TYR A 46 1.04 -1.38 -7.11
CA TYR A 46 1.70 -0.30 -6.35
C TYR A 46 3.22 -0.42 -6.37
N SER A 47 3.78 -1.33 -7.17
CA SER A 47 5.23 -1.58 -7.25
C SER A 47 5.88 -1.79 -5.87
N LEU A 48 5.18 -2.53 -5.00
CA LEU A 48 5.64 -2.85 -3.66
C LEU A 48 6.65 -4.01 -3.75
N SER A 49 7.89 -3.77 -3.35
CA SER A 49 8.89 -4.83 -3.14
C SER A 49 8.48 -5.82 -2.04
N ASP A 50 9.15 -6.96 -1.96
CA ASP A 50 8.95 -7.96 -0.90
C ASP A 50 9.22 -7.40 0.51
N GLU A 51 10.02 -6.35 0.61
CA GLU A 51 10.36 -5.70 1.87
C GLU A 51 9.29 -4.69 2.31
N ILE A 52 8.73 -3.92 1.37
CA ILE A 52 7.72 -2.89 1.67
C ILE A 52 6.31 -3.47 1.75
N TYR A 53 6.04 -4.56 1.03
CA TYR A 53 4.71 -5.14 0.94
C TYR A 53 4.14 -5.58 2.31
N PRO A 54 4.91 -6.29 3.17
CA PRO A 54 4.45 -6.62 4.53
C PRO A 54 4.18 -5.37 5.38
N LEU A 55 5.02 -4.33 5.26
CA LEU A 55 4.88 -3.07 5.99
C LEU A 55 3.60 -2.32 5.57
N TYR A 56 3.27 -2.36 4.29
CA TYR A 56 2.04 -1.79 3.75
C TYR A 56 0.80 -2.51 4.30
N ILE A 57 0.81 -3.85 4.35
CA ILE A 57 -0.28 -4.62 4.93
C ILE A 57 -0.43 -4.32 6.42
N ASP A 58 0.67 -4.22 7.16
CA ASP A 58 0.65 -3.84 8.57
C ASP A 58 0.01 -2.47 8.79
N GLN A 59 0.30 -1.48 7.93
CA GLN A 59 -0.34 -0.17 8.01
C GLN A 59 -1.83 -0.20 7.65
N CYS A 60 -2.22 -0.97 6.63
CA CYS A 60 -3.64 -1.16 6.33
C CYS A 60 -4.38 -1.76 7.53
N MET A 61 -3.78 -2.73 8.22
CA MET A 61 -4.33 -3.35 9.41
C MET A 61 -4.36 -2.40 10.63
N GLU A 62 -3.31 -1.61 10.86
CA GLU A 62 -3.28 -0.60 11.93
C GLU A 62 -4.40 0.43 11.75
N LYS A 63 -4.60 0.89 10.52
CA LYS A 63 -5.66 1.85 10.16
C LYS A 63 -7.04 1.20 9.98
N LYS A 64 -7.11 -0.14 10.01
CA LYS A 64 -8.31 -0.96 9.74
C LYS A 64 -9.01 -0.58 8.43
N LYS A 65 -8.25 -0.14 7.42
CA LYS A 65 -8.77 0.25 6.11
C LYS A 65 -7.78 -0.10 5.01
N PHE A 66 -8.28 -0.38 3.82
CA PHE A 66 -7.47 -0.44 2.62
C PHE A 66 -6.92 0.96 2.32
N LEU A 67 -5.60 1.08 2.11
CA LEU A 67 -4.92 2.34 1.85
C LEU A 67 -4.60 2.44 0.36
N LYS A 68 -5.17 3.42 -0.34
CA LYS A 68 -4.70 3.70 -1.70
C LYS A 68 -3.27 4.25 -1.65
N VAL A 69 -2.58 4.29 -2.79
CA VAL A 69 -1.18 4.78 -2.88
C VAL A 69 -0.96 6.09 -2.11
N GLN A 70 -1.82 7.09 -2.30
CA GLN A 70 -1.68 8.39 -1.62
C GLN A 70 -1.91 8.26 -0.11
N ASP A 71 -2.98 7.56 0.31
CA ASP A 71 -3.25 7.31 1.73
C ASP A 71 -2.11 6.52 2.40
N ALA A 72 -1.46 5.62 1.66
CA ALA A 72 -0.35 4.82 2.14
C ALA A 72 0.91 5.67 2.33
N ILE A 73 1.20 6.58 1.39
CA ILE A 73 2.29 7.56 1.52
C ILE A 73 2.08 8.41 2.78
N GLU A 74 0.87 8.95 2.97
CA GLU A 74 0.54 9.78 4.13
C GLU A 74 0.62 9.00 5.45
N ALA A 75 0.11 7.75 5.46
CA ALA A 75 0.17 6.88 6.63
C ALA A 75 1.62 6.55 7.01
N PHE A 76 2.46 6.27 6.01
CA PHE A 76 3.89 6.02 6.23
C PHE A 76 4.62 7.26 6.72
N GLY A 77 4.41 8.43 6.10
CA GLY A 77 5.00 9.69 6.57
C GLY A 77 4.63 9.99 8.02
N SER A 78 3.34 9.85 8.37
CA SER A 78 2.86 10.03 9.74
C SER A 78 3.49 9.04 10.73
N ALA A 79 3.75 7.80 10.30
CA ALA A 79 4.34 6.78 11.15
C ALA A 79 5.86 6.98 11.35
N ILE A 80 6.55 7.50 10.34
CA ILE A 80 7.96 7.93 10.42
C ILE A 80 8.08 9.12 11.37
N ASP A 81 7.27 10.16 11.19
CA ASP A 81 7.27 11.35 12.05
C ASP A 81 6.97 11.02 13.51
N ALA A 82 6.12 10.01 13.75
CA ALA A 82 5.81 9.52 15.08
C ALA A 82 6.86 8.55 15.67
N GLY A 83 7.93 8.21 14.93
CA GLY A 83 8.96 7.28 15.37
C GLY A 83 8.47 5.84 15.58
N LYS A 84 7.36 5.45 14.93
CA LYS A 84 6.77 4.11 15.05
C LYS A 84 7.41 3.06 14.14
N ILE A 85 8.27 3.51 13.22
CA ILE A 85 8.93 2.67 12.23
C ILE A 85 10.39 2.48 12.64
N LYS A 86 10.90 1.26 12.47
CA LYS A 86 12.33 0.98 12.70
C LYS A 86 13.17 1.72 11.65
N SER A 87 14.33 2.24 12.03
CA SER A 87 15.20 2.98 11.09
C SER A 87 15.63 2.17 9.85
N SER A 88 15.69 0.84 9.95
CA SER A 88 15.91 -0.04 8.78
C SER A 88 14.78 0.05 7.76
N ASP A 89 13.55 0.09 8.24
CA ASP A 89 12.32 0.02 7.45
C ASP A 89 11.98 1.41 6.89
N GLU A 90 12.31 2.46 7.63
CA GLU A 90 12.16 3.86 7.22
C GLU A 90 12.86 4.13 5.88
N ARG A 91 14.10 3.65 5.71
CA ARG A 91 14.84 3.83 4.46
C ARG A 91 14.14 3.16 3.28
N ILE A 92 13.58 1.96 3.49
CA ILE A 92 12.88 1.18 2.47
C ILE A 92 11.59 1.91 2.06
N ILE A 93 10.83 2.38 3.05
CA ILE A 93 9.60 3.15 2.85
C ILE A 93 9.89 4.45 2.10
N MET A 94 10.89 5.22 2.53
CA MET A 94 11.27 6.48 1.89
C MET A 94 11.76 6.27 0.45
N ALA A 95 12.46 5.17 0.18
CA ALA A 95 12.86 4.81 -1.18
C ALA A 95 11.64 4.53 -2.08
N TRP A 96 10.66 3.78 -1.57
CA TRP A 96 9.40 3.51 -2.29
C TRP A 96 8.57 4.78 -2.50
N ILE A 97 8.40 5.63 -1.49
CA ILE A 97 7.71 6.93 -1.61
C ILE A 97 8.39 7.79 -2.69
N GLY A 98 9.72 7.86 -2.67
CA GLY A 98 10.50 8.59 -3.67
C GLY A 98 10.29 8.06 -5.08
N GLU A 99 10.19 6.74 -5.26
CA GLU A 99 9.90 6.10 -6.54
C GLU A 99 8.49 6.46 -7.04
N ILE A 100 7.47 6.35 -6.20
CA ILE A 100 6.10 6.73 -6.57
C ILE A 100 6.00 8.21 -6.94
N MET A 101 6.67 9.09 -6.17
CA MET A 101 6.72 10.52 -6.48
C MET A 101 7.42 10.79 -7.83
N ARG A 102 8.51 10.07 -8.13
CA ARG A 102 9.17 10.15 -9.44
C ARG A 102 8.24 9.70 -10.55
N GLN A 103 7.57 8.57 -10.40
CA GLN A 103 6.60 8.07 -11.38
C GLN A 103 5.47 9.08 -11.63
N ASN A 104 4.91 9.67 -10.57
CA ASN A 104 3.88 10.72 -10.70
C ASN A 104 4.40 11.95 -11.45
N LYS A 105 5.65 12.38 -11.21
CA LYS A 105 6.27 13.49 -11.94
C LYS A 105 6.54 13.14 -13.41
N THR A 106 7.04 11.94 -13.68
CA THR A 106 7.41 11.50 -15.04
C THR A 106 6.15 11.28 -15.88
N THR A 107 5.13 10.63 -15.33
CA THR A 107 3.85 10.38 -16.01
C THR A 107 2.99 11.65 -16.10
N GLY A 108 3.12 12.57 -15.13
CA GLY A 108 2.44 13.87 -15.11
C GLY A 108 3.01 14.94 -16.05
N ASN A 109 4.19 14.74 -16.66
CA ASN A 109 4.84 15.74 -17.51
C ASN A 109 4.83 15.44 -19.01
N VAL A 110 4.26 14.32 -19.47
CA VAL A 110 4.20 14.01 -20.91
C VAL A 110 3.09 14.81 -21.64
N LYS A 111 2.25 15.59 -20.93
CA LYS A 111 1.19 16.43 -21.54
C LYS A 111 1.38 17.95 -21.46
N THR A 112 2.49 18.47 -20.93
CA THR A 112 2.70 19.94 -20.82
C THR A 112 4.13 20.38 -21.12
N LYS A 113 4.67 19.96 -22.27
CA LYS A 113 5.71 20.74 -22.97
C LYS A 113 5.25 21.09 -24.38
N ARG A 114 4.31 22.04 -24.47
CA ARG A 114 4.25 22.97 -25.60
C ARG A 114 5.20 24.12 -25.27
N ARG A 115 6.36 24.13 -25.91
CA ARG A 115 6.99 25.35 -26.41
C ARG A 115 7.28 25.11 -27.87
#